data_AF-A0A349FG31-F1
#
_entry.id   AF-A0A349FG31-F1
#
_cell.length_a   1.000
_cell.length_b   1.000
_cell.length_c   1.000
_cell.angle_alpha   90.00
_cell.angle_beta   90.00
_cell.angle_gamma   90.00
#
_symmetry.space_group_name_H-M   'P 1'
#
loop_
_entity.id
_entity.type
_entity.pdbx_description
1 polymer ?
#
loop_
_entity_poly.entity_id
_entity_poly.type
_entity_poly.pdbx_seq_one_letter_code
_entity_poly.pdbx_strand_id
1 'polypeptide(L)'
;IEFPPKPTHFSPSSKSTPHWKTASSVFDKVPTELYEQYWEKYFKRKTKLTREQTFELLGSLAFGKPFKKDDGCNFHMIPSEKMVRKFIAIPVNGSREDAGKEHQLKCHSGEYKGHKDVYGRILIHLPSNTITTGCNNPSKGRFVHPWLNHGMTLRHAARLQSFPDEFDFYGSSTERARQIGNAVPPKLGQALISHICSRLN
;
A
#
# COMPACT_ATOMS: atom_id res chain seq x y z
N ILE A 1 2.89 -27.19 -19.56
CA ILE A 1 2.64 -25.90 -18.86
C ILE A 1 4.01 -25.30 -18.56
N GLU A 2 4.32 -24.11 -19.07
CA GLU A 2 5.58 -23.41 -18.76
C GLU A 2 5.43 -22.77 -17.37
N PHE A 3 6.34 -23.08 -16.44
CA PHE A 3 6.34 -22.53 -15.08
C PHE A 3 7.73 -21.97 -14.71
N PRO A 4 7.83 -20.74 -14.20
CA PRO A 4 6.73 -19.79 -13.96
C PRO A 4 6.13 -19.24 -15.27
N PRO A 5 4.86 -18.82 -15.26
CA PRO A 5 4.25 -18.21 -16.43
C PRO A 5 4.97 -16.91 -16.80
N LYS A 6 4.99 -16.58 -18.10
CA LYS A 6 5.58 -15.33 -18.58
C LYS A 6 4.84 -14.12 -17.96
N PRO A 7 5.56 -13.05 -17.58
CA PRO A 7 4.93 -11.84 -17.07
C PRO A 7 3.92 -11.26 -18.06
N THR A 8 2.73 -10.94 -17.57
CA THR A 8 1.66 -10.34 -18.38
C THR A 8 1.48 -8.84 -18.12
N HIS A 9 2.12 -8.32 -17.08
CA HIS A 9 2.04 -6.92 -16.68
C HIS A 9 3.42 -6.39 -16.30
N PHE A 10 3.66 -5.10 -16.52
CA PHE A 10 4.98 -4.48 -16.38
C PHE A 10 4.93 -3.20 -15.52
N SER A 11 6.11 -2.71 -15.12
CA SER A 11 6.22 -1.45 -14.37
C SER A 11 5.67 -0.28 -15.15
N PRO A 12 4.99 0.68 -14.52
CA PRO A 12 4.67 1.97 -15.14
C PRO A 12 5.90 2.72 -15.66
N SER A 13 7.09 2.39 -15.14
CA SER A 13 8.37 2.92 -15.61
C SER A 13 9.00 2.10 -16.76
N SER A 14 8.34 1.03 -17.22
CA SER A 14 8.80 0.17 -18.31
C SER A 14 8.29 0.68 -19.66
N LYS A 15 8.90 0.22 -20.76
CA LYS A 15 8.38 0.42 -22.12
C LYS A 15 7.30 -0.60 -22.50
N SER A 16 7.16 -1.68 -21.72
CA SER A 16 6.25 -2.80 -22.01
C SER A 16 4.86 -2.56 -21.42
N THR A 17 3.82 -2.94 -22.15
CA THR A 17 2.42 -2.84 -21.74
C THR A 17 1.76 -4.23 -21.78
N PRO A 18 0.68 -4.46 -20.99
CA PRO A 18 0.02 -3.54 -20.06
C PRO A 18 0.79 -3.32 -18.75
N HIS A 19 0.53 -2.22 -18.05
CA HIS A 19 1.15 -1.95 -16.75
C HIS A 19 0.36 -2.60 -15.61
N TRP A 20 1.05 -3.04 -14.54
CA TRP A 20 0.37 -3.47 -13.33
C TRP A 20 -0.27 -2.29 -12.60
N LYS A 21 -1.37 -2.56 -11.89
CA LYS A 21 -2.05 -1.56 -11.07
C LYS A 21 -1.21 -1.26 -9.81
N THR A 22 -0.97 0.02 -9.56
CA THR A 22 -0.17 0.50 -8.43
C THR A 22 -1.01 0.68 -7.17
N ALA A 23 -0.37 0.69 -6.00
CA ALA A 23 -1.04 0.87 -4.72
C ALA A 23 -1.72 2.25 -4.59
N SER A 24 -1.24 3.28 -5.30
CA SER A 24 -1.88 4.60 -5.37
C SER A 24 -3.38 4.54 -5.71
N SER A 25 -3.78 3.53 -6.48
CA SER A 25 -5.12 3.38 -7.04
C SER A 25 -6.26 3.23 -6.03
N VAL A 26 -5.96 3.10 -4.73
CA VAL A 26 -6.97 3.04 -3.66
C VAL A 26 -7.04 4.31 -2.82
N PHE A 27 -6.04 5.19 -2.94
CA PHE A 27 -5.89 6.45 -2.20
C PHE A 27 -6.33 7.64 -3.05
N ASP A 28 -6.46 8.81 -2.45
CA ASP A 28 -6.69 10.04 -3.21
C ASP A 28 -5.55 10.34 -4.19
N LYS A 29 -5.80 11.28 -5.11
CA LYS A 29 -4.76 11.76 -6.02
C LYS A 29 -3.57 12.28 -5.20
N VAL A 30 -2.36 11.93 -5.63
CA VAL A 30 -1.13 12.39 -4.97
C VAL A 30 -1.13 13.92 -4.97
N PRO A 31 -1.04 14.57 -3.79
CA PRO A 31 -0.98 16.02 -3.73
C PRO A 31 0.28 16.55 -4.42
N THR A 32 0.12 17.52 -5.30
CA THR A 32 1.22 18.06 -6.14
C THR A 32 2.32 18.72 -5.32
N GLU A 33 1.98 19.29 -4.18
CA GLU A 33 2.89 19.87 -3.20
C GLU A 33 3.87 18.85 -2.61
N LEU A 34 3.55 17.55 -2.68
CA LEU A 34 4.42 16.49 -2.19
C LEU A 34 5.42 16.00 -3.23
N TYR A 35 5.30 16.39 -4.51
CA TYR A 35 6.12 15.82 -5.60
C TYR A 35 7.61 16.04 -5.36
N GLU A 36 7.98 17.25 -4.95
CA GLU A 36 9.37 17.57 -4.61
C GLU A 36 9.87 16.71 -3.44
N GLN A 37 9.02 16.48 -2.44
CA GLN A 37 9.36 15.65 -1.29
C GLN A 37 9.59 14.20 -1.72
N TYR A 38 8.74 13.64 -2.59
CA TYR A 38 8.93 12.30 -3.17
C TYR A 38 10.25 12.19 -3.92
N TRP A 39 10.58 13.19 -4.73
CA TRP A 39 11.85 13.25 -5.45
C TRP A 39 13.04 13.25 -4.49
N GLU A 40 13.15 14.26 -3.61
CA GLU A 40 14.32 14.49 -2.76
C GLU A 40 14.51 13.42 -1.67
N LYS A 41 13.41 12.88 -1.13
CA LYS A 41 13.47 11.91 -0.03
C LYS A 41 13.55 10.47 -0.48
N TYR A 42 13.06 10.13 -1.69
CA TYR A 42 13.02 8.74 -2.14
C TYR A 42 13.61 8.55 -3.55
N PHE A 43 12.98 9.09 -4.58
CA PHE A 43 13.29 8.71 -5.97
C PHE A 43 14.72 9.05 -6.40
N LYS A 44 15.24 10.22 -6.00
CA LYS A 44 16.60 10.68 -6.28
C LYS A 44 17.69 9.70 -5.82
N ARG A 45 17.42 8.97 -4.73
CA ARG A 45 18.41 8.07 -4.11
C ARG A 45 18.14 6.59 -4.38
N LYS A 46 16.87 6.23 -4.63
CA LYS A 46 16.43 4.82 -4.72
C LYS A 46 16.12 4.38 -6.14
N THR A 47 16.09 5.30 -7.11
CA THR A 47 15.74 4.99 -8.50
C THR A 47 16.68 5.71 -9.46
N LYS A 48 16.54 5.42 -10.76
CA LYS A 48 17.27 6.10 -11.85
C LYS A 48 16.42 7.19 -12.55
N LEU A 49 15.24 7.51 -12.02
CA LEU A 49 14.38 8.53 -12.61
C LEU A 49 15.00 9.91 -12.42
N THR A 50 14.79 10.81 -13.40
CA THR A 50 15.03 12.24 -13.18
C THR A 50 13.91 12.84 -12.33
N ARG A 51 14.07 14.10 -11.92
CA ARG A 51 13.04 14.85 -11.23
C ARG A 51 11.77 14.98 -12.08
N GLU A 52 11.93 15.32 -13.36
CA GLU A 52 10.84 15.50 -14.32
C GLU A 52 10.10 14.18 -14.55
N GLN A 53 10.83 13.08 -14.76
CA GLN A 53 10.26 11.74 -14.89
C GLN A 53 9.53 11.30 -13.61
N THR A 54 10.04 11.69 -12.44
CA THR A 54 9.36 11.41 -11.16
C THR A 54 8.02 12.14 -11.09
N PHE A 55 7.98 13.40 -11.52
CA PHE A 55 6.75 14.21 -11.48
C PHE A 55 5.71 13.69 -12.49
N GLU A 56 6.16 13.31 -13.68
CA GLU A 56 5.33 12.65 -14.68
C GLU A 56 4.77 11.31 -14.16
N LEU A 57 5.62 10.49 -13.53
CA LEU A 57 5.19 9.25 -12.88
C LEU A 57 4.11 9.54 -11.83
N LEU A 58 4.37 10.43 -10.87
CA LEU A 58 3.42 10.75 -9.80
C LEU A 58 2.09 11.30 -10.35
N GLY A 59 2.15 12.14 -11.39
CA GLY A 59 0.97 12.70 -12.06
C GLY A 59 0.16 11.69 -12.86
N SER A 60 0.78 10.61 -13.33
CA SER A 60 0.13 9.53 -14.09
C SER A 60 -0.36 8.37 -13.24
N LEU A 61 -0.02 8.33 -11.95
CA LEU A 61 -0.49 7.29 -11.03
C LEU A 61 -2.03 7.33 -10.91
N ALA A 62 -2.65 6.16 -11.05
CA ALA A 62 -4.07 5.99 -10.80
C ALA A 62 -4.41 6.31 -9.32
N PHE A 63 -5.61 6.80 -9.08
CA PHE A 63 -6.13 7.10 -7.74
C PHE A 63 -7.53 6.52 -7.54
N GLY A 64 -7.91 6.33 -6.28
CA GLY A 64 -9.19 5.79 -5.86
C GLY A 64 -10.31 6.83 -5.91
N LYS A 65 -11.54 6.35 -5.99
CA LYS A 65 -12.73 7.19 -5.78
C LYS A 65 -12.84 7.57 -4.29
N PRO A 66 -13.43 8.73 -3.94
CA PRO A 66 -13.75 9.04 -2.55
C PRO A 66 -14.56 7.93 -1.90
N PHE A 67 -14.37 7.71 -0.59
CA PHE A 67 -15.17 6.74 0.15
C PHE A 67 -16.59 7.26 0.40
N LYS A 68 -17.53 6.35 0.64
CA LYS A 68 -18.85 6.71 1.16
C LYS A 68 -18.69 7.35 2.54
N LYS A 69 -19.51 8.35 2.84
CA LYS A 69 -19.43 9.12 4.10
C LYS A 69 -19.63 8.24 5.33
N ASP A 70 -20.45 7.21 5.21
CA ASP A 70 -20.87 6.25 6.24
C ASP A 70 -20.20 4.88 6.10
N ASP A 71 -19.11 4.78 5.32
CA ASP A 71 -18.40 3.52 5.12
C ASP A 71 -17.85 2.97 6.45
N GLY A 72 -18.42 1.83 6.88
CA GLY A 72 -18.07 1.17 8.14
C GLY A 72 -16.63 0.67 8.22
N CYS A 73 -15.86 0.69 7.12
CA CYS A 73 -14.44 0.37 7.06
C CYS A 73 -13.54 1.59 6.80
N ASN A 74 -14.11 2.79 6.63
CA ASN A 74 -13.33 4.02 6.49
C ASN A 74 -12.86 4.57 7.84
N PHE A 75 -12.12 3.74 8.58
CA PHE A 75 -11.46 4.13 9.82
C PHE A 75 -10.10 3.43 9.92
N HIS A 76 -9.21 4.01 10.71
CA HIS A 76 -7.88 3.49 10.98
C HIS A 76 -7.63 3.45 12.50
N MET A 77 -6.56 2.77 12.91
CA MET A 77 -6.10 2.83 14.30
C MET A 77 -5.73 4.27 14.67
N ILE A 78 -6.19 4.74 15.83
CA ILE A 78 -5.81 6.05 16.37
C ILE A 78 -4.38 5.94 16.93
N PRO A 79 -3.38 6.64 16.37
CA PRO A 79 -2.00 6.54 16.83
C PRO A 79 -1.80 7.31 18.14
N SER A 80 -0.93 6.81 19.01
CA SER A 80 -0.43 7.58 20.16
C SER A 80 0.49 8.72 19.69
N GLU A 81 0.70 9.74 20.53
CA GLU A 81 1.60 10.86 20.21
C GLU A 81 3.00 10.39 19.78
N LYS A 82 3.56 9.40 20.49
CA LYS A 82 4.86 8.80 20.15
C LYS A 82 4.86 8.20 18.75
N MET A 83 3.76 7.59 18.34
CA MET A 83 3.61 7.00 17.02
C MET A 83 3.41 8.07 15.94
N VAL A 84 2.67 9.14 16.25
CA VAL A 84 2.55 10.31 15.36
C VAL A 84 3.92 10.94 15.09
N ARG A 85 4.73 11.18 16.13
CA ARG A 85 6.10 11.70 15.98
C ARG A 85 6.95 10.82 15.07
N LYS A 86 6.85 9.49 15.25
CA LYS A 86 7.51 8.53 14.37
C LYS A 86 7.04 8.64 12.92
N PHE A 87 5.74 8.75 12.68
CA PHE A 87 5.22 8.90 11.30
C PHE A 87 5.68 10.21 10.66
N ILE A 88 5.72 11.31 11.41
CA ILE A 88 6.27 12.59 10.93
C ILE A 88 7.74 12.43 10.51
N ALA A 89 8.54 11.69 11.28
CA ALA A 89 9.94 11.43 10.95
C ALA A 89 10.15 10.52 9.73
N ILE A 90 9.18 9.65 9.42
CA ILE A 90 9.25 8.76 8.25
C ILE A 90 8.83 9.54 6.99
N PRO A 91 9.75 9.78 6.04
CA PRO A 91 9.42 10.49 4.82
C PRO A 91 8.48 9.67 3.94
N VAL A 92 7.87 10.32 2.94
CA VAL A 92 7.12 9.64 1.87
C VAL A 92 7.90 8.47 1.27
N ASN A 93 7.21 7.36 0.99
CA ASN A 93 7.80 6.05 0.63
C ASN A 93 8.81 5.45 1.64
N GLY A 94 9.08 6.11 2.75
CA GLY A 94 10.02 5.68 3.79
C GLY A 94 9.52 4.51 4.63
N SER A 95 10.42 4.03 5.48
CA SER A 95 10.28 2.90 6.39
C SER A 95 10.78 3.23 7.80
N ARG A 96 10.75 2.27 8.73
CA ARG A 96 11.37 2.46 10.04
C ARG A 96 12.87 2.78 9.98
N GLU A 97 13.57 2.41 8.90
CA GLU A 97 15.00 2.70 8.75
C GLU A 97 15.25 4.20 8.50
N ASP A 98 14.24 4.91 8.01
CA ASP A 98 14.31 6.34 7.69
C ASP A 98 13.84 7.25 8.84
N ALA A 99 13.35 6.66 9.93
CA ALA A 99 12.75 7.39 11.06
C ALA A 99 13.78 8.01 12.02
N GLY A 100 15.08 7.82 11.82
CA GLY A 100 16.10 8.24 12.80
C GLY A 100 16.29 7.28 13.98
N LYS A 101 17.43 7.40 14.67
CA LYS A 101 17.83 6.50 15.78
C LYS A 101 16.95 6.66 17.01
N GLU A 102 16.45 7.87 17.26
CA GLU A 102 15.55 8.22 18.35
C GLU A 102 14.19 7.50 18.27
N HIS A 103 13.79 7.09 17.05
CA HIS A 103 12.56 6.36 16.80
C HIS A 103 12.77 4.84 16.65
N GLN A 104 14.02 4.38 16.71
CA GLN A 104 14.39 2.97 16.65
C GLN A 104 13.97 2.24 17.94
N LEU A 105 13.29 1.11 17.79
CA LEU A 105 12.94 0.25 18.92
C LEU A 105 14.16 -0.58 19.34
N LYS A 106 14.26 -0.94 20.63
CA LYS A 106 15.35 -1.78 21.16
C LYS A 106 15.47 -3.12 20.41
N CYS A 107 14.35 -3.78 20.12
CA CYS A 107 14.31 -5.01 19.33
C CYS A 107 14.73 -4.85 17.86
N HIS A 108 14.93 -3.62 17.39
CA HIS A 108 15.39 -3.28 16.05
C HIS A 108 16.81 -2.69 16.04
N SER A 109 17.47 -2.68 17.20
CA SER A 109 18.84 -2.17 17.38
C SER A 109 19.89 -3.27 17.17
N GLY A 110 21.17 -2.88 17.11
CA GLY A 110 22.27 -3.82 16.91
C GLY A 110 22.27 -4.44 15.51
N GLU A 111 22.54 -5.74 15.44
CA GLU A 111 22.70 -6.48 14.17
C GLU A 111 21.38 -6.98 13.56
N TYR A 112 20.24 -6.65 14.16
CA TYR A 112 18.94 -7.13 13.69
C TYR A 112 18.53 -6.53 12.34
N LYS A 113 18.47 -7.37 11.29
CA LYS A 113 18.18 -6.97 9.90
C LYS A 113 16.76 -7.30 9.41
N GLY A 114 15.91 -7.90 10.24
CA GLY A 114 14.54 -8.31 9.87
C GLY A 114 13.51 -7.17 9.93
N HIS A 115 12.28 -7.41 9.44
CA HIS A 115 11.13 -6.49 9.61
C HIS A 115 11.40 -5.05 9.18
N LYS A 116 12.05 -4.85 8.02
CA LYS A 116 12.43 -3.51 7.54
C LYS A 116 11.22 -2.66 7.11
N ASP A 117 10.14 -3.32 6.69
CA ASP A 117 8.93 -2.64 6.20
C ASP A 117 7.97 -2.14 7.29
N VAL A 118 8.16 -2.50 8.56
CA VAL A 118 7.27 -2.05 9.63
C VAL A 118 7.32 -0.53 9.76
N TYR A 119 6.17 0.07 10.08
CA TYR A 119 5.94 1.52 10.08
C TYR A 119 6.17 2.19 8.72
N GLY A 120 6.37 1.44 7.64
CA GLY A 120 6.58 2.02 6.33
C GLY A 120 5.31 2.64 5.75
N ARG A 121 5.51 3.74 5.02
CA ARG A 121 4.48 4.36 4.18
C ARG A 121 4.29 3.56 2.92
N ILE A 122 3.05 3.35 2.49
CA ILE A 122 2.76 2.60 1.26
C ILE A 122 3.52 3.16 0.07
N LEU A 123 4.17 2.29 -0.70
CA LEU A 123 4.88 2.64 -1.93
C LEU A 123 3.86 2.81 -3.06
N ILE A 124 3.46 4.06 -3.29
CA ILE A 124 2.34 4.37 -4.19
C ILE A 124 2.57 4.01 -5.66
N HIS A 125 3.84 3.92 -6.10
CA HIS A 125 4.25 3.64 -7.47
C HIS A 125 4.48 2.16 -7.77
N LEU A 126 4.38 1.29 -6.76
CA LEU A 126 4.54 -0.15 -6.88
C LEU A 126 3.21 -0.87 -6.64
N PRO A 127 3.09 -2.16 -7.00
CA PRO A 127 2.02 -3.00 -6.48
C PRO A 127 2.01 -2.97 -4.94
N SER A 128 0.83 -3.16 -4.35
CA SER A 128 0.70 -3.26 -2.90
C SER A 128 1.56 -4.36 -2.32
N ASN A 129 2.07 -4.16 -1.11
CA ASN A 129 2.50 -5.28 -0.28
C ASN A 129 1.30 -6.17 0.06
N THR A 130 1.59 -7.41 0.44
CA THR A 130 0.57 -8.36 0.89
C THR A 130 -0.24 -7.77 2.04
N ILE A 131 -1.56 -7.73 1.88
CA ILE A 131 -2.49 -7.34 2.92
C ILE A 131 -2.66 -8.53 3.86
N THR A 132 -2.09 -8.42 5.06
CA THR A 132 -2.13 -9.48 6.08
C THR A 132 -3.28 -9.25 7.06
N THR A 133 -3.55 -10.23 7.91
CA THR A 133 -4.54 -10.11 9.00
C THR A 133 -4.25 -9.00 10.01
N GLY A 134 -3.03 -8.46 9.99
CA GLY A 134 -2.58 -7.34 10.82
C GLY A 134 -2.50 -6.00 10.09
N CYS A 135 -3.13 -5.87 8.92
CA CYS A 135 -3.02 -4.66 8.08
C CYS A 135 -3.54 -3.37 8.73
N ASN A 136 -4.33 -3.48 9.80
CA ASN A 136 -4.80 -2.35 10.60
C ASN A 136 -3.73 -1.77 11.56
N ASN A 137 -2.59 -2.45 11.71
CA ASN A 137 -1.53 -2.03 12.62
C ASN A 137 -0.22 -1.74 11.86
N PRO A 138 0.21 -0.48 11.77
CA PRO A 138 1.49 -0.08 11.18
C PRO A 138 2.73 -0.76 11.75
N SER A 139 2.71 -1.33 12.96
CA SER A 139 3.85 -2.09 13.49
C SER A 139 4.03 -3.47 12.85
N LYS A 140 3.05 -3.94 12.07
CA LYS A 140 3.04 -5.28 11.45
C LYS A 140 3.43 -5.28 9.97
N GLY A 141 3.77 -4.12 9.40
CA GLY A 141 4.21 -4.02 8.02
C GLY A 141 4.14 -2.60 7.49
N ARG A 142 4.28 -2.47 6.18
CA ARG A 142 4.13 -1.21 5.46
C ARG A 142 2.65 -0.89 5.30
N PHE A 143 2.05 -0.34 6.35
CA PHE A 143 0.62 -0.01 6.37
C PHE A 143 0.33 1.45 6.76
N VAL A 144 1.35 2.31 6.78
CA VAL A 144 1.16 3.75 7.02
C VAL A 144 0.62 4.40 5.75
N HIS A 145 -0.31 5.36 5.92
CA HIS A 145 -0.84 6.14 4.82
C HIS A 145 0.31 6.81 4.04
N PRO A 146 0.23 6.89 2.69
CA PRO A 146 1.28 7.45 1.86
C PRO A 146 1.81 8.83 2.30
N TRP A 147 0.92 9.72 2.77
CA TRP A 147 1.29 11.08 3.20
C TRP A 147 0.60 11.58 4.47
N LEU A 148 -0.24 10.76 5.13
CA LEU A 148 -0.89 11.15 6.39
C LEU A 148 -0.21 10.45 7.57
N ASN A 149 -0.29 11.05 8.76
CA ASN A 149 0.42 10.55 9.94
C ASN A 149 -0.41 9.52 10.72
N HIS A 150 -1.00 8.56 10.00
CA HIS A 150 -1.74 7.43 10.55
C HIS A 150 -1.66 6.21 9.62
N GLY A 151 -2.14 5.06 10.08
CA GLY A 151 -2.28 3.85 9.25
C GLY A 151 -3.29 4.03 8.11
N MET A 152 -3.22 3.22 7.06
CA MET A 152 -4.31 3.15 6.09
C MET A 152 -5.61 2.72 6.78
N THR A 153 -6.75 3.09 6.20
CA THR A 153 -8.06 2.60 6.68
C THR A 153 -8.29 1.15 6.24
N LEU A 154 -9.22 0.47 6.90
CA LEU A 154 -9.62 -0.88 6.47
C LEU A 154 -10.25 -0.88 5.08
N ARG A 155 -10.92 0.19 4.66
CA ARG A 155 -11.44 0.31 3.29
C ARG A 155 -10.32 0.37 2.26
N HIS A 156 -9.21 1.06 2.54
CA HIS A 156 -8.03 0.98 1.67
C HIS A 156 -7.53 -0.47 1.53
N ALA A 157 -7.39 -1.18 2.65
CA ALA A 157 -6.95 -2.58 2.65
C ALA A 157 -7.90 -3.49 1.86
N ALA A 158 -9.22 -3.30 2.01
CA ALA A 158 -10.24 -4.04 1.27
C ALA A 158 -10.15 -3.78 -0.25
N ARG A 159 -9.98 -2.52 -0.67
CA ARG A 159 -9.77 -2.18 -2.08
C ARG A 159 -8.49 -2.78 -2.65
N LEU A 160 -7.41 -2.84 -1.86
CA LEU A 160 -6.15 -3.49 -2.27
C LEU A 160 -6.35 -5.01 -2.45
N GLN A 161 -7.23 -5.61 -1.65
CA GLN A 161 -7.71 -6.98 -1.82
C GLN A 161 -8.79 -7.12 -2.90
N SER A 162 -9.06 -6.08 -3.69
CA SER A 162 -10.06 -6.05 -4.77
C SER A 162 -11.52 -6.23 -4.37
N PHE A 163 -11.84 -6.05 -3.08
CA PHE A 163 -13.24 -5.97 -2.65
C PHE A 163 -13.90 -4.71 -3.23
N PRO A 164 -15.18 -4.81 -3.61
CA PRO A 164 -15.94 -3.63 -3.97
C PRO A 164 -16.29 -2.81 -2.72
N ASP A 165 -16.61 -1.52 -2.90
CA ASP A 165 -16.82 -0.60 -1.78
C ASP A 165 -18.11 -0.88 -1.00
N GLU A 166 -19.09 -1.51 -1.65
CA GLU A 166 -20.34 -1.98 -1.05
C GLU A 166 -20.19 -3.27 -0.23
N PHE A 167 -19.02 -3.91 -0.22
CA PHE A 167 -18.80 -5.06 0.65
C PHE A 167 -18.61 -4.62 2.10
N ASP A 168 -19.44 -5.15 2.98
CA ASP A 168 -19.43 -4.87 4.41
C ASP A 168 -18.63 -5.91 5.19
N PHE A 169 -17.80 -5.43 6.12
CA PHE A 169 -17.08 -6.27 7.07
C PHE A 169 -17.59 -6.01 8.48
N TYR A 170 -17.83 -7.08 9.24
CA TYR A 170 -18.43 -6.99 10.57
C TYR A 170 -17.43 -7.28 11.69
N GLY A 171 -17.73 -6.81 12.90
CA GLY A 171 -16.90 -6.98 14.09
C GLY A 171 -15.91 -5.84 14.35
N SER A 172 -14.99 -6.09 15.27
CA SER A 172 -13.93 -5.16 15.67
C SER A 172 -12.94 -4.87 14.53
N SER A 173 -12.09 -3.85 14.71
CA SER A 173 -11.01 -3.54 13.75
C SER A 173 -10.14 -4.76 13.42
N THR A 174 -9.78 -5.54 14.44
CA THR A 174 -8.94 -6.73 14.28
C THR A 174 -9.66 -7.84 13.54
N GLU A 175 -10.96 -8.04 13.81
CA GLU A 175 -11.75 -9.07 13.12
C GLU A 175 -11.99 -8.72 11.65
N ARG A 176 -12.24 -7.45 11.35
CA ARG A 176 -12.36 -6.96 9.97
C ARG A 176 -11.02 -7.07 9.23
N ALA A 177 -9.90 -6.68 9.86
CA ALA A 177 -8.56 -6.86 9.29
C ALA A 177 -8.25 -8.34 9.00
N ARG A 178 -8.67 -9.26 9.90
CA ARG A 178 -8.54 -10.71 9.70
C ARG A 178 -9.37 -11.20 8.51
N GLN A 179 -10.62 -10.75 8.36
CA GLN A 179 -11.46 -11.09 7.20
C GLN A 179 -10.81 -10.62 5.89
N ILE A 180 -10.38 -9.36 5.83
CA ILE A 180 -9.73 -8.79 4.65
C ILE A 180 -8.41 -9.52 4.34
N GLY A 181 -7.57 -9.76 5.34
CA GLY A 181 -6.24 -10.34 5.15
C GLY A 181 -6.25 -11.84 4.79
N ASN A 182 -7.25 -12.60 5.25
CA ASN A 182 -7.37 -14.03 4.91
C ASN A 182 -8.12 -14.28 3.59
N ALA A 183 -8.79 -13.27 3.04
CA ALA A 183 -9.59 -13.45 1.83
C ALA A 183 -8.72 -13.73 0.60
N VAL A 184 -9.26 -14.55 -0.30
CA VAL A 184 -8.82 -14.58 -1.70
C VAL A 184 -9.36 -13.32 -2.38
N PRO A 185 -8.53 -12.53 -3.10
CA PRO A 185 -9.01 -11.34 -3.78
C PRO A 185 -10.19 -11.65 -4.73
N PRO A 186 -11.35 -10.95 -4.64
CA PRO A 186 -12.50 -11.24 -5.50
C PRO A 186 -12.19 -11.24 -7.00
N LYS A 187 -11.32 -10.34 -7.48
CA LYS A 187 -10.90 -10.33 -8.90
C LYS A 187 -10.10 -11.56 -9.31
N LEU A 188 -9.29 -12.12 -8.41
CA LEU A 188 -8.59 -13.37 -8.66
C LEU A 188 -9.59 -14.53 -8.73
N GLY A 189 -10.53 -14.60 -7.78
CA GLY A 189 -11.62 -15.58 -7.80
C GLY A 189 -12.44 -15.50 -9.09
N GLN A 190 -12.83 -14.30 -9.50
CA GLN A 190 -13.57 -14.06 -10.74
C GLN A 190 -12.81 -14.58 -11.97
N ALA A 191 -11.51 -14.26 -12.09
CA ALA A 191 -10.70 -14.69 -13.24
C ALA A 191 -10.59 -16.23 -13.31
N LEU A 192 -10.39 -16.89 -12.17
CA LEU A 192 -10.30 -18.35 -12.09
C LEU A 192 -11.65 -19.01 -12.44
N ILE A 193 -12.73 -18.57 -11.80
CA ILE A 193 -14.07 -19.14 -11.97
C ILE A 193 -14.54 -18.94 -13.42
N SER A 194 -14.32 -17.75 -14.01
CA SER A 194 -14.70 -17.49 -15.40
C SER A 194 -14.01 -18.44 -16.37
N HIS A 195 -12.73 -18.76 -16.14
CA HIS A 195 -12.00 -19.72 -16.95
C HIS A 195 -12.54 -21.15 -16.80
N ILE A 196 -12.90 -21.56 -15.59
CA ILE A 196 -13.50 -22.88 -15.33
C ILE A 196 -14.86 -22.98 -16.01
N CYS A 197 -15.73 -21.98 -15.83
CA CYS A 197 -17.05 -21.92 -16.46
C CYS A 197 -16.98 -22.02 -17.99
N SER A 198 -16.00 -21.38 -18.64
CA SER A 198 -15.84 -21.45 -20.09
C SER A 198 -15.42 -22.83 -20.62
N ARG A 199 -15.08 -23.77 -19.73
CA ARG A 199 -14.66 -25.15 -20.05
C ARG A 199 -15.70 -26.19 -19.65
N LEU A 200 -16.73 -25.79 -18.90
CA LEU A 200 -17.84 -26.65 -18.47
C LEU A 200 -19.03 -26.59 -19.44
N ASN A 201 -18.94 -25.75 -20.48
CA ASN A 201 -19.81 -25.75 -21.67
C ASN A 201 -19.14 -26.51 -22.81
#